data_AF-A0A935TG22-F1
#
_entry.id   AF-A0A935TG22-F1
#
_cell.length_a   1.000
_cell.length_b   1.000
_cell.length_c   1.000
_cell.angle_alpha   90.00
_cell.angle_beta   90.00
_cell.angle_gamma   90.00
#
_symmetry.space_group_name_H-M   'P 1'
#
loop_
_entity.id
_entity.type
_entity.pdbx_description
1 polymer ?
#
loop_
_entity_poly.entity_id
_entity_poly.type
_entity_poly.pdbx_seq_one_letter_code
_entity_poly.pdbx_strand_id
1 'polypeptide(L)'
;MKYLKNVIILIVLLTLAYCSSKDEKMIYSEAKNLIKSGKYDEAVVKFEEIVNNYPKSTVADSSLFEIAKLYQGQVIKNVKHMESLNKAVDSYKKIYENYPNSKLAESSLFMSAFILANEIRNFPLAEKTYKLYLEKYPNGELADDAKMELQNLGKSPEDILRNQNTL
;
A
#
# COMPACT_ATOMS: atom_id res chain seq x y z
N MET A 1 26.14 35.31 20.99
CA MET A 1 25.57 35.46 19.62
C MET A 1 25.46 34.14 18.83
N LYS A 2 26.39 33.18 18.94
CA LYS A 2 26.32 31.87 18.25
C LYS A 2 25.07 31.04 18.60
N TYR A 3 24.68 31.04 19.88
CA TYR A 3 23.47 30.37 20.37
C TYR A 3 22.16 30.95 19.83
N LEU A 4 22.07 32.28 19.72
CA LEU A 4 20.87 32.96 19.20
C LEU A 4 20.65 32.63 17.72
N LYS A 5 21.73 32.53 16.93
CA LYS A 5 21.68 32.14 15.51
C LYS A 5 21.20 30.69 15.34
N ASN A 6 21.64 29.77 16.21
CA ASN A 6 21.21 28.37 16.20
C ASN A 6 19.73 28.20 16.64
N VAL A 7 19.27 29.00 17.61
CA VAL A 7 17.86 29.02 18.03
C VAL A 7 16.95 29.53 16.92
N ILE A 8 17.35 30.58 16.20
CA ILE A 8 16.60 31.09 15.04
C ILE A 8 16.54 30.04 13.91
N ILE A 9 17.64 29.34 13.63
CA ILE A 9 17.65 28.25 12.64
C ILE A 9 16.69 27.12 13.06
N LEU A 10 16.67 26.75 14.34
CA LEU A 10 15.78 25.71 14.85
C LEU A 10 14.30 26.12 14.75
N ILE A 11 13.98 27.37 15.06
CA ILE A 11 12.62 27.93 14.95
C ILE A 11 12.16 27.97 13.49
N VAL A 12 13.03 28.38 12.56
CA VAL A 12 12.71 28.40 11.12
C VAL A 12 12.52 26.98 10.57
N LEU A 13 13.31 26.00 11.01
CA LEU A 13 13.10 24.59 10.63
C LEU A 13 11.78 24.03 11.19
N LEU A 14 11.39 24.41 12.40
CA LEU A 14 10.13 24.03 13.02
C LEU A 14 8.91 24.66 12.31
N THR A 15 9.00 25.91 11.86
CA THR A 15 7.89 26.56 11.14
C THR A 15 7.75 26.05 9.71
N LEU A 16 8.85 25.75 9.01
CA LEU A 16 8.83 25.15 7.67
C LEU A 16 8.24 23.73 7.68
N ALA A 17 8.61 22.90 8.67
CA ALA A 17 8.07 21.56 8.83
C ALA A 17 6.58 21.56 9.25
N TYR A 18 6.17 22.55 10.05
CA TYR A 18 4.77 22.69 10.45
C TYR A 18 3.88 23.16 9.30
N CYS A 19 4.37 24.08 8.46
CA CYS A 19 3.63 24.54 7.29
C CYS A 19 3.41 23.41 6.28
N SER A 20 4.46 22.64 5.95
CA SER A 20 4.33 21.49 5.05
C SER A 20 3.30 20.49 5.58
N SER A 21 3.34 20.19 6.90
CA SER A 21 2.46 19.21 7.54
C SER A 21 0.96 19.47 7.41
N LYS A 22 0.58 20.74 7.28
CA LYS A 22 -0.80 21.17 7.13
C LYS A 22 -1.28 21.06 5.68
N ASP A 23 -0.38 21.32 4.74
CA ASP A 23 -0.67 21.30 3.30
C ASP A 23 -0.94 19.87 2.80
N GLU A 24 -0.13 18.89 3.18
CA GLU A 24 -0.31 17.47 2.80
C GLU A 24 -1.62 16.83 3.34
N LYS A 25 -2.06 17.17 4.57
CA LYS A 25 -3.33 16.67 5.13
C LYS A 25 -4.54 17.27 4.43
N MET A 26 -4.40 18.52 3.97
CA MET A 26 -5.41 19.17 3.14
C MET A 26 -5.48 18.52 1.76
N ILE A 27 -4.35 18.26 1.11
CA ILE A 27 -4.27 17.51 -0.16
C ILE A 27 -4.90 16.12 0.00
N TYR A 28 -4.65 15.43 1.11
CA TYR A 28 -5.25 14.13 1.40
C TYR A 28 -6.78 14.22 1.50
N SER A 29 -7.27 15.24 2.21
CA SER A 29 -8.71 15.47 2.37
C SER A 29 -9.39 15.82 1.03
N GLU A 30 -8.71 16.61 0.19
CA GLU A 30 -9.13 16.91 -1.17
C GLU A 30 -9.23 15.62 -2.01
N ALA A 31 -8.19 14.78 -1.99
CA ALA A 31 -8.18 13.48 -2.68
C ALA A 31 -9.34 12.57 -2.23
N LYS A 32 -9.62 12.49 -0.93
CA LYS A 32 -10.76 11.73 -0.41
C LYS A 32 -12.11 12.30 -0.87
N ASN A 33 -12.24 13.61 -1.04
CA ASN A 33 -13.47 14.21 -1.58
C ASN A 33 -13.61 13.94 -3.08
N LEU A 34 -12.52 13.95 -3.84
CA LEU A 34 -12.52 13.55 -5.25
C LEU A 34 -13.00 12.11 -5.43
N ILE A 35 -12.58 11.17 -4.57
CA ILE A 35 -13.14 9.81 -4.53
C ILE A 35 -14.67 9.84 -4.34
N LYS A 36 -15.17 10.59 -3.35
CA LYS A 36 -16.63 10.67 -3.08
C LYS A 36 -17.40 11.25 -4.27
N SER A 37 -16.77 12.11 -5.06
CA SER A 37 -17.33 12.68 -6.28
C SER A 37 -17.11 11.82 -7.53
N GLY A 38 -16.53 10.61 -7.41
CA GLY A 38 -16.26 9.70 -8.53
C GLY A 38 -15.11 10.15 -9.45
N LYS A 39 -14.34 11.17 -9.04
CA LYS A 39 -13.20 11.73 -9.77
C LYS A 39 -11.92 10.98 -9.40
N TYR A 40 -11.86 9.70 -9.74
CA TYR A 40 -10.80 8.80 -9.27
C TYR A 40 -9.43 9.14 -9.85
N ASP A 41 -9.34 9.51 -11.13
CA ASP A 41 -8.07 9.92 -11.75
C ASP A 41 -7.47 11.15 -11.04
N GLU A 42 -8.30 12.16 -10.76
CA GLU A 42 -7.88 13.36 -10.02
C GLU A 42 -7.46 13.02 -8.58
N ALA A 43 -8.15 12.07 -7.93
CA ALA A 43 -7.80 11.61 -6.59
C ALA A 43 -6.42 10.92 -6.55
N VAL A 44 -6.12 10.05 -7.53
CA VAL A 44 -4.81 9.39 -7.65
C VAL A 44 -3.71 10.43 -7.78
N VAL A 45 -3.87 11.44 -8.64
CA VAL A 45 -2.89 12.53 -8.80
C VAL A 45 -2.58 13.23 -7.47
N LYS A 46 -3.61 13.50 -6.66
CA LYS A 46 -3.45 14.15 -5.34
C LYS A 46 -2.75 13.23 -4.32
N PHE A 47 -3.05 11.93 -4.32
CA PHE A 47 -2.32 11.00 -3.46
C PHE A 47 -0.87 10.82 -3.90
N GLU A 48 -0.61 10.78 -5.21
CA GLU A 48 0.76 10.72 -5.76
C GLU A 48 1.56 11.99 -5.41
N GLU A 49 0.91 13.16 -5.41
CA GLU A 49 1.52 14.41 -4.93
C GLU A 49 2.02 14.27 -3.49
N ILE A 50 1.22 13.67 -2.60
CA ILE A 50 1.61 13.42 -1.21
C ILE A 50 2.81 12.48 -1.14
N VAL A 51 2.76 11.35 -1.84
CA VAL A 51 3.81 10.33 -1.79
C VAL A 51 5.14 10.86 -2.33
N ASN A 52 5.10 11.65 -3.40
CA ASN A 52 6.30 12.15 -4.07
C ASN A 52 6.92 13.35 -3.34
N ASN A 53 6.10 14.30 -2.89
CA ASN A 53 6.58 15.56 -2.33
C ASN A 53 6.69 15.53 -0.80
N TYR A 54 5.92 14.66 -0.13
CA TYR A 54 5.84 14.56 1.33
C TYR A 54 6.00 13.10 1.81
N PRO A 55 7.07 12.37 1.42
CA PRO A 55 7.25 10.94 1.74
C PRO A 55 7.43 10.64 3.24
N LYS A 56 7.57 11.66 4.09
CA LYS A 56 7.62 11.50 5.56
C LYS A 56 6.30 11.88 6.24
N SER A 57 5.29 12.27 5.46
CA SER A 57 3.99 12.67 5.98
C SER A 57 3.30 11.50 6.67
N THR A 58 2.52 11.80 7.72
CA THR A 58 1.70 10.83 8.44
C THR A 58 0.55 10.26 7.59
N VAL A 59 0.31 10.80 6.39
CA VAL A 59 -0.72 10.32 5.46
C VAL A 59 -0.14 9.70 4.18
N ALA A 60 1.18 9.62 4.04
CA ALA A 60 1.80 9.11 2.82
C ALA A 60 1.57 7.59 2.62
N ASP A 61 1.62 6.82 3.71
CA ASP A 61 1.27 5.39 3.70
C ASP A 61 -0.21 5.15 3.33
N SER A 62 -1.10 5.94 3.92
CA SER A 62 -2.54 5.93 3.66
C SER A 62 -2.84 6.36 2.22
N SER A 63 -2.06 7.28 1.67
CA SER A 63 -2.17 7.72 0.27
C SER A 63 -1.82 6.58 -0.69
N LEU A 64 -0.71 5.87 -0.45
CA LEU A 64 -0.38 4.65 -1.21
C LEU A 64 -1.47 3.58 -1.10
N PHE A 65 -2.06 3.43 0.08
CA PHE A 65 -3.11 2.44 0.30
C PHE A 65 -4.38 2.78 -0.49
N GLU A 66 -4.78 4.05 -0.51
CA GLU A 66 -5.91 4.52 -1.32
C GLU A 66 -5.61 4.37 -2.83
N ILE A 67 -4.40 4.70 -3.29
CA ILE A 67 -3.98 4.46 -4.69
C ILE A 67 -4.12 2.97 -5.03
N ALA A 68 -3.60 2.09 -4.17
CA ALA A 68 -3.65 0.65 -4.38
C ALA A 68 -5.09 0.15 -4.51
N LYS A 69 -6.00 0.60 -3.63
CA LYS A 69 -7.43 0.26 -3.68
C LYS A 69 -8.14 0.75 -4.92
N LEU A 70 -7.85 1.97 -5.38
CA LEU A 70 -8.46 2.52 -6.59
C LEU A 70 -8.06 1.71 -7.83
N TYR A 71 -6.78 1.34 -7.91
CA TYR A 71 -6.29 0.49 -8.99
C TYR A 71 -6.82 -0.96 -8.89
N GLN A 72 -6.84 -1.55 -7.70
CA GLN A 72 -7.40 -2.88 -7.50
C GLN A 72 -8.89 -2.92 -7.85
N GLY A 73 -9.64 -1.89 -7.44
CA GLY A 73 -11.06 -1.74 -7.74
C GLY A 73 -11.38 -1.37 -9.19
N GLN A 74 -10.36 -1.18 -10.05
CA GLN A 74 -10.51 -0.89 -11.49
C GLN A 74 -11.42 0.31 -11.80
N VAL A 75 -11.42 1.31 -10.93
CA VAL A 75 -12.25 2.50 -11.12
C VAL A 75 -11.61 3.56 -12.03
N ILE A 76 -10.34 3.34 -12.42
CA ILE A 76 -9.54 4.20 -13.29
C ILE A 76 -9.79 3.81 -14.75
N LYS A 77 -10.56 4.62 -15.49
CA LYS A 77 -11.17 4.22 -16.78
C LYS A 77 -10.16 3.98 -17.91
N ASN A 78 -9.01 4.65 -17.88
CA ASN A 78 -8.02 4.60 -18.98
C ASN A 78 -6.83 3.67 -18.68
N VAL A 79 -6.98 2.76 -17.72
CA VAL A 79 -5.95 1.79 -17.35
C VAL A 79 -6.49 0.39 -17.57
N LYS A 80 -5.75 -0.43 -18.34
CA LYS A 80 -6.16 -1.81 -18.61
C LYS A 80 -6.16 -2.62 -17.31
N HIS A 81 -7.06 -3.59 -17.20
CA HIS A 81 -7.21 -4.44 -16.01
C HIS A 81 -5.86 -4.94 -15.46
N MET A 82 -5.04 -5.62 -16.27
CA MET A 82 -3.73 -6.14 -15.83
C MET A 82 -2.75 -5.04 -15.41
N GLU A 83 -2.76 -3.89 -16.08
CA GLU A 83 -1.92 -2.76 -15.70
C GLU A 83 -2.38 -2.17 -14.36
N SER A 84 -3.69 -2.08 -14.16
CA SER A 84 -4.32 -1.64 -12.91
C SER A 84 -3.90 -2.54 -11.76
N LEU A 85 -4.00 -3.87 -11.92
CA LEU A 85 -3.57 -4.81 -10.88
C LEU A 85 -2.08 -4.69 -10.54
N ASN A 86 -1.21 -4.53 -11.55
CA ASN A 86 0.22 -4.32 -11.28
C ASN A 86 0.47 -3.02 -10.50
N LYS A 87 -0.22 -1.92 -10.85
CA LYS A 87 -0.14 -0.66 -10.09
C LYS A 87 -0.64 -0.80 -8.65
N ALA A 88 -1.66 -1.63 -8.42
CA ALA A 88 -2.14 -1.94 -7.07
C ALA A 88 -1.08 -2.69 -6.26
N VAL A 89 -0.51 -3.76 -6.82
CA VAL A 89 0.58 -4.54 -6.21
C VAL A 89 1.76 -3.65 -5.86
N ASP A 90 2.22 -2.82 -6.79
CA ASP A 90 3.34 -1.91 -6.58
C ASP A 90 3.07 -0.90 -5.45
N SER A 91 1.85 -0.36 -5.41
CA SER A 91 1.45 0.62 -4.39
C SER A 91 1.39 -0.01 -3.00
N TYR A 92 0.80 -1.22 -2.88
CA TYR A 92 0.80 -1.97 -1.63
C TYR A 92 2.21 -2.34 -1.17
N LYS A 93 3.08 -2.82 -2.06
CA LYS A 93 4.47 -3.16 -1.73
C LYS A 93 5.26 -1.95 -1.22
N LYS A 94 5.09 -0.78 -1.85
CA LYS A 94 5.74 0.47 -1.43
C LYS A 94 5.39 0.85 0.01
N ILE A 95 4.21 0.48 0.53
CA ILE A 95 3.84 0.74 1.93
C ILE A 95 4.79 -0.03 2.85
N TYR A 96 4.96 -1.32 2.62
CA TYR A 96 5.90 -2.13 3.39
C TYR A 96 7.35 -1.67 3.21
N GLU A 97 7.77 -1.37 1.98
CA GLU A 97 9.17 -1.01 1.67
C GLU A 97 9.57 0.35 2.27
N ASN A 98 8.68 1.35 2.19
CA ASN A 98 8.99 2.72 2.60
C ASN A 98 8.45 3.09 3.99
N TYR A 99 7.42 2.40 4.47
CA TYR A 99 6.75 2.67 5.74
C TYR A 99 6.60 1.38 6.58
N PRO A 100 7.69 0.64 6.87
CA PRO A 100 7.63 -0.68 7.52
C PRO A 100 7.01 -0.66 8.93
N ASN A 101 6.96 0.51 9.59
CA ASN A 101 6.33 0.68 10.91
C ASN A 101 4.86 1.12 10.82
N SER A 102 4.31 1.30 9.62
CA SER A 102 2.91 1.63 9.42
C SER A 102 2.03 0.46 9.86
N LYS A 103 0.87 0.77 10.44
CA LYS A 103 -0.18 -0.22 10.71
C LYS A 103 -0.72 -0.87 9.43
N LEU A 104 -0.46 -0.27 8.27
CA LEU A 104 -0.86 -0.78 6.95
C LEU A 104 0.21 -1.68 6.32
N ALA A 105 1.44 -1.71 6.83
CA ALA A 105 2.55 -2.41 6.17
C ALA A 105 2.33 -3.92 6.06
N GLU A 106 1.86 -4.54 7.14
CA GLU A 106 1.56 -5.96 7.20
C GLU A 106 0.48 -6.35 6.19
N SER A 107 -0.71 -5.75 6.32
CA SER A 107 -1.85 -6.06 5.45
C SER A 107 -1.57 -5.72 3.99
N SER A 108 -0.82 -4.66 3.71
CA SER A 108 -0.44 -4.31 2.34
C SER A 108 0.49 -5.35 1.71
N LEU A 109 1.47 -5.86 2.46
CA LEU A 109 2.35 -6.91 1.94
C LEU A 109 1.55 -8.18 1.62
N PHE A 110 0.62 -8.59 2.49
CA PHE A 110 -0.31 -9.68 2.20
C PHE A 110 -1.15 -9.41 0.95
N MET A 111 -1.81 -8.26 0.87
CA MET A 111 -2.67 -7.89 -0.27
C MET A 111 -1.90 -7.92 -1.60
N SER A 112 -0.64 -7.49 -1.60
CA SER A 112 0.19 -7.57 -2.79
C SER A 112 0.41 -9.02 -3.26
N ALA A 113 0.68 -9.95 -2.33
CA ALA A 113 0.80 -11.37 -2.64
C ALA A 113 -0.53 -11.98 -3.10
N PHE A 114 -1.63 -11.58 -2.47
CA PHE A 114 -2.98 -12.04 -2.81
C PHE A 114 -3.38 -11.65 -4.24
N ILE A 115 -3.18 -10.40 -4.64
CA ILE A 115 -3.47 -9.95 -6.01
C ILE A 115 -2.57 -10.71 -7.01
N LEU A 116 -1.30 -10.93 -6.67
CA LEU A 116 -0.38 -11.70 -7.50
C LEU A 116 -0.85 -13.15 -7.72
N ALA A 117 -1.35 -13.80 -6.67
CA ALA A 117 -1.82 -15.18 -6.71
C ALA A 117 -3.17 -15.31 -7.44
N ASN A 118 -4.14 -14.49 -7.05
CA ASN A 118 -5.55 -14.73 -7.34
C ASN A 118 -6.06 -13.94 -8.54
N GLU A 119 -5.50 -12.75 -8.81
CA GLU A 119 -5.97 -11.89 -9.90
C GLU A 119 -4.99 -11.90 -11.08
N ILE A 120 -3.69 -11.71 -10.82
CA ILE A 120 -2.64 -11.70 -11.86
C ILE A 120 -2.20 -13.12 -12.25
N ARG A 121 -2.34 -14.09 -11.34
CA ARG A 121 -1.85 -15.48 -11.48
C ARG A 121 -0.34 -15.59 -11.73
N ASN A 122 0.44 -14.64 -11.23
CA ASN A 122 1.90 -14.72 -11.22
C ASN A 122 2.36 -15.48 -9.97
N PHE A 123 2.21 -16.81 -10.02
CA PHE A 123 2.52 -17.68 -8.88
C PHE A 123 3.97 -17.55 -8.39
N PRO A 124 5.01 -17.48 -9.24
CA PRO A 124 6.38 -17.31 -8.74
C PRO A 124 6.56 -16.04 -7.90
N LEU A 125 5.96 -14.91 -8.32
CA LEU A 125 6.06 -13.66 -7.58
C LEU A 125 5.14 -13.66 -6.33
N ALA A 126 3.98 -14.29 -6.41
CA ALA A 126 3.09 -14.49 -5.27
C ALA A 126 3.76 -15.31 -4.16
N GLU A 127 4.36 -16.46 -4.51
CA GLU A 127 5.10 -17.32 -3.59
C GLU A 127 6.22 -16.54 -2.90
N LYS A 128 7.04 -15.82 -3.68
CA LYS A 128 8.11 -14.98 -3.13
C LYS A 128 7.56 -13.96 -2.12
N THR A 129 6.43 -13.35 -2.43
CA THR A 129 5.85 -12.28 -1.61
C THR A 129 5.16 -12.83 -0.35
N TYR A 130 4.47 -13.97 -0.42
CA TYR A 130 3.93 -14.66 0.75
C TYR A 130 5.03 -15.16 1.70
N LYS A 131 6.13 -15.70 1.17
CA LYS A 131 7.28 -16.09 1.99
C LYS A 131 7.89 -14.89 2.72
N LEU A 132 8.02 -13.76 2.03
CA LEU A 132 8.47 -12.51 2.66
C LEU A 132 7.51 -12.04 3.76
N TYR A 133 6.19 -12.13 3.52
CA TYR A 133 5.18 -11.82 4.53
C TYR A 133 5.36 -12.68 5.79
N LEU A 134 5.48 -14.00 5.62
CA LEU A 134 5.66 -14.95 6.73
C LEU A 134 6.99 -14.78 7.46
N GLU A 135 8.03 -14.31 6.78
CA GLU A 135 9.32 -13.98 7.39
C GLU A 135 9.21 -12.73 8.28
N LYS A 136 8.50 -11.69 7.82
CA LYS A 136 8.40 -10.41 8.55
C LYS A 136 7.30 -10.40 9.60
N TYR A 137 6.23 -11.12 9.36
CA TYR A 137 5.04 -11.18 10.20
C TYR A 137 4.67 -12.64 10.52
N PRO A 138 5.58 -13.42 11.16
CA PRO A 138 5.34 -14.85 11.41
C PRO A 138 4.14 -15.12 12.35
N ASN A 139 3.79 -14.13 13.18
CA ASN A 139 2.62 -14.13 14.06
C ASN A 139 1.65 -12.99 13.71
N GLY A 140 1.69 -12.53 12.45
CA GLY A 140 0.79 -11.50 11.93
C GLY A 140 -0.66 -11.96 11.91
N GLU A 141 -1.58 -11.00 11.80
CA GLU A 141 -3.02 -11.24 11.74
C GLU A 141 -3.40 -12.17 10.58
N LEU A 142 -2.67 -12.09 9.45
CA LEU A 142 -2.90 -12.87 8.24
C LEU A 142 -1.86 -13.99 8.02
N ALA A 143 -1.11 -14.38 9.07
CA ALA A 143 -0.06 -15.41 8.98
C ALA A 143 -0.60 -16.77 8.58
N ASP A 144 -1.74 -17.19 9.14
CA ASP A 144 -2.32 -18.48 8.81
C ASP A 144 -2.99 -18.47 7.42
N ASP A 145 -3.61 -17.35 7.03
CA ASP A 145 -4.11 -17.15 5.66
C ASP A 145 -2.97 -17.20 4.64
N ALA A 146 -1.84 -16.55 4.92
CA ALA A 146 -0.68 -16.55 4.03
C ALA A 146 -0.09 -17.95 3.85
N LYS A 147 -0.05 -18.76 4.92
CA LYS A 147 0.37 -20.18 4.83
C LYS A 147 -0.62 -20.96 3.97
N MET A 148 -1.92 -20.74 4.15
CA MET A 148 -2.96 -21.44 3.40
C MET A 148 -2.92 -21.10 1.91
N GLU A 149 -2.83 -19.82 1.56
CA GLU A 149 -2.67 -19.32 0.19
C GLU A 149 -1.41 -19.91 -0.46
N LEU A 150 -0.28 -19.91 0.26
CA LEU A 150 0.97 -20.46 -0.25
C LEU A 150 0.92 -21.99 -0.48
N GLN A 151 0.27 -22.75 0.42
CA GLN A 151 0.10 -24.20 0.28
C GLN A 151 -0.82 -24.56 -0.90
N ASN A 152 -1.75 -23.69 -1.24
CA ASN A 152 -2.76 -23.91 -2.26
C ASN A 152 -2.49 -23.16 -3.57
N LEU A 153 -1.34 -22.51 -3.67
CA LEU A 153 -1.00 -21.65 -4.80
C LEU A 153 -1.11 -22.39 -6.14
N GLY A 154 -1.90 -21.82 -7.04
CA GLY A 154 -2.12 -22.37 -8.38
C GLY A 154 -2.99 -23.63 -8.45
N LYS A 155 -3.45 -24.18 -7.31
CA LYS A 155 -4.39 -25.30 -7.28
C LYS A 155 -5.81 -24.81 -7.58
N SER A 156 -6.61 -25.67 -8.22
CA SER A 156 -8.04 -25.40 -8.35
C SER A 156 -8.78 -25.66 -7.02
N PRO A 157 -9.98 -25.10 -6.82
CA PRO A 157 -10.80 -25.43 -5.65
C PRO A 157 -11.03 -26.95 -5.49
N GLU A 158 -11.21 -27.67 -6.60
CA GLU A 158 -11.39 -29.12 -6.61
C GLU A 158 -10.15 -29.86 -6.09
N ASP A 159 -8.95 -29.44 -6.51
CA ASP A 159 -7.68 -30.01 -6.05
C ASP A 159 -7.47 -29.77 -4.55
N ILE A 160 -7.91 -28.62 -4.03
CA ILE A 160 -7.82 -28.29 -2.60
C ILE A 160 -8.74 -29.20 -1.79
N LEU A 161 -10.01 -29.33 -2.19
CA LEU A 161 -11.01 -30.16 -1.48
C LEU A 161 -10.65 -31.65 -1.48
N ARG A 162 -10.08 -32.16 -2.58
CA ARG A 162 -9.64 -33.57 -2.65
C ARG A 162 -8.56 -33.90 -1.63
N ASN A 163 -7.63 -32.96 -1.39
CA ASN A 163 -6.51 -33.15 -0.46
C ASN A 163 -6.90 -32.97 1.02
N GLN A 164 -8.01 -32.30 1.31
CA GLN A 164 -8.54 -32.17 2.68
C GLN A 164 -9.34 -33.41 3.13
N ASN A 165 -9.96 -34.12 2.19
CA ASN A 165 -10.78 -35.32 2.47
C ASN A 165 -9.98 -36.64 2.50
N THR A 166 -8.65 -36.57 2.43
CA THR A 166 -7.75 -37.75 2.39
C THR A 166 -6.85 -37.89 3.63
N LEU A 167 -7.11 -37.10 4.68
CA LEU A 167 -6.51 -37.20 6.01
C LEU A 167 -7.55 -37.72 7.03
#